data_AF-A0A1I5C4S4-F1
#
_entry.id   AF-A0A1I5C4S4-F1
#
_cell.length_a   1.000
_cell.length_b   1.000
_cell.length_c   1.000
_cell.angle_alpha   90.00
_cell.angle_beta   90.00
_cell.angle_gamma   90.00
#
_symmetry.space_group_name_H-M   'P 1'
#
loop_
_entity.id
_entity.type
_entity.pdbx_description
1 polymer ?
#
loop_
_entity_poly.entity_id
_entity_poly.type
_entity_poly.pdbx_seq_one_letter_code
_entity_poly.pdbx_strand_id
1 'polypeptide(L)'
;MVGGGGYEPDWFGLLGREVLRERRAALIAEACAWSVGLSDRPHHLRLRGRLVATGSTIGHRAALGQPLSGEEDGRIELGDARPGSFQDALNAVDADGTVWADRFDREVIEPFVHETCVLAAERARPTRPGRWAELLDELGEDPDDADPGDVVRAGEWEEPLRTEAEHLVLAALGRAPLLEVESEGLPLSLVRAAEATARAAAAPPPAPERDEDLSAALFLALAAVREAGLPTPVPPDDAGRLLAALLEQGLEPEEVTGVLSHLRLAPGTADRVAALLHAD
;
A
#
# COMPACT_ATOMS: atom_id res chain seq x y z
N MET A 1 39.06 -24.84 6.13
CA MET A 1 39.40 -23.47 5.68
C MET A 1 38.46 -22.53 6.38
N VAL A 2 39.00 -21.67 7.24
CA VAL A 2 38.20 -20.68 7.98
C VAL A 2 37.74 -19.63 6.98
N GLY A 3 36.43 -19.59 6.72
CA GLY A 3 35.81 -18.60 5.85
C GLY A 3 35.98 -17.21 6.45
N GLY A 4 36.79 -16.39 5.80
CA GLY A 4 36.85 -14.96 6.07
C GLY A 4 35.57 -14.32 5.57
N GLY A 5 34.53 -14.32 6.41
CA GLY A 5 33.32 -13.54 6.19
C GLY A 5 33.66 -12.06 6.35
N GLY A 6 34.09 -11.43 5.25
CA GLY A 6 34.09 -9.98 5.16
C GLY A 6 32.65 -9.50 5.36
N TYR A 7 32.46 -8.50 6.20
CA TYR A 7 31.17 -7.84 6.38
C TYR A 7 30.74 -7.26 5.02
N GLU A 8 29.88 -7.97 4.28
CA GLU A 8 29.28 -7.42 3.08
C GLU A 8 28.25 -6.38 3.54
N PRO A 9 28.33 -5.12 3.07
CA PRO A 9 27.33 -4.12 3.41
C PRO A 9 25.94 -4.64 3.03
N ASP A 10 24.96 -4.45 3.92
CA ASP A 10 23.54 -4.73 3.63
C ASP A 10 23.12 -3.97 2.37
N TRP A 11 23.15 -4.68 1.24
CA TRP A 11 22.99 -4.08 -0.07
C TRP A 11 21.54 -3.65 -0.28
N PHE A 12 20.59 -4.34 0.37
CA PHE A 12 19.18 -4.00 0.29
C PHE A 12 18.90 -2.74 1.11
N GLY A 13 19.43 -2.65 2.33
CA GLY A 13 19.39 -1.41 3.12
C GLY A 13 20.00 -0.22 2.39
N LEU A 14 21.12 -0.41 1.66
CA LEU A 14 21.71 0.65 0.81
C LEU A 14 20.78 1.07 -0.34
N LEU A 15 20.13 0.11 -1.00
CA LEU A 15 19.15 0.39 -2.05
C LEU A 15 17.93 1.12 -1.50
N GLY A 16 17.42 0.72 -0.33
CA GLY A 16 16.33 1.42 0.35
C GLY A 16 16.68 2.89 0.62
N ARG A 17 17.90 3.17 1.10
CA ARG A 17 18.36 4.57 1.30
C ARG A 17 18.51 5.34 -0.01
N GLU A 18 18.92 4.68 -1.10
CA GLU A 18 18.95 5.28 -2.44
C GLU A 18 17.55 5.70 -2.88
N VAL A 19 16.57 4.79 -2.80
CA VAL A 19 15.17 5.08 -3.14
C VAL A 19 14.58 6.17 -2.23
N LEU A 20 14.87 6.14 -0.92
CA LEU A 20 14.42 7.19 0.00
C LEU A 20 14.93 8.58 -0.41
N ARG A 21 16.19 8.68 -0.87
CA ARG A 21 16.74 9.96 -1.35
C ARG A 21 16.06 10.44 -2.62
N GLU A 22 15.74 9.54 -3.55
CA GLU A 22 14.96 9.87 -4.75
C GLU A 22 13.55 10.36 -4.39
N ARG A 23 12.92 9.72 -3.39
CA ARG A 23 11.57 10.06 -2.93
C ARG A 23 11.53 11.20 -1.91
N ARG A 24 12.67 11.84 -1.58
CA ARG A 24 12.73 12.90 -0.54
C ARG A 24 11.70 14.01 -0.76
N ALA A 25 11.53 14.49 -1.99
CA ALA A 25 10.57 15.55 -2.29
C ALA A 25 9.13 15.11 -2.00
N ALA A 26 8.79 13.85 -2.30
CA ALA A 26 7.49 13.27 -1.97
C ALA A 26 7.32 13.19 -0.45
N LEU A 27 8.31 12.69 0.31
CA LEU A 27 8.27 12.64 1.77
C LEU A 27 8.01 14.02 2.41
N ILE A 28 8.65 15.07 1.88
CA ILE A 28 8.46 16.45 2.35
C ILE A 28 7.03 16.91 2.08
N ALA A 29 6.53 16.68 0.87
CA ALA A 29 5.17 17.04 0.49
C ALA A 29 4.12 16.31 1.35
N GLU A 30 4.36 15.02 1.63
CA GLU A 30 3.58 14.19 2.53
C GLU A 30 3.51 14.78 3.95
N ALA A 31 4.66 15.18 4.50
CA ALA A 31 4.72 15.80 5.80
C ALA A 31 3.99 17.16 5.86
N CYS A 32 4.17 18.01 4.85
CA CYS A 32 3.44 19.28 4.74
C CYS A 32 1.92 19.04 4.63
N ALA A 33 1.49 18.06 3.82
CA ALA A 33 0.07 17.75 3.64
C ALA A 33 -0.57 17.22 4.92
N TRP A 34 0.14 16.37 5.67
CA TRP A 34 -0.31 15.86 6.96
C TRP A 34 -0.44 16.96 8.00
N SER A 35 0.44 17.96 7.99
CA SER A 35 0.39 19.05 8.97
C SER A 35 -0.80 19.98 8.77
N VAL A 36 -1.45 19.99 7.60
CA VAL A 36 -2.58 20.88 7.29
C VAL A 36 -3.69 20.74 8.33
N GLY A 37 -4.02 21.86 8.98
CA GLY A 37 -5.08 21.94 9.98
C GLY A 37 -4.63 21.56 11.40
N LEU A 38 -3.34 21.34 11.65
CA LEU A 38 -2.81 21.25 13.00
C LEU A 38 -2.97 22.58 13.74
N SER A 39 -2.77 23.70 13.06
CA SER A 39 -2.91 25.05 13.61
C SER A 39 -4.32 25.35 14.14
N ASP A 40 -5.35 24.73 13.56
CA ASP A 40 -6.74 24.85 14.00
C ASP A 40 -7.09 23.95 15.19
N ARG A 41 -6.22 23.00 15.55
CA ARG A 41 -6.48 22.07 16.66
C ARG A 41 -6.42 22.79 18.02
N PRO A 42 -7.27 22.40 18.98
CA PRO A 42 -7.14 22.85 20.36
C PRO A 42 -5.79 22.42 20.96
N HIS A 43 -5.16 23.33 21.68
CA HIS A 43 -3.88 23.07 22.33
C HIS A 43 -4.05 22.52 23.75
N HIS A 44 -3.27 21.49 24.07
CA HIS A 44 -3.23 20.83 25.38
C HIS A 44 -1.81 20.80 25.92
N LEU A 45 -1.67 20.74 27.25
CA LEU A 45 -0.39 20.55 27.94
C LEU A 45 -0.55 19.58 29.11
N ARG A 46 0.52 18.88 29.48
CA ARG A 46 0.59 18.21 30.77
C ARG A 46 1.09 19.18 31.84
N LEU A 47 0.27 19.33 32.88
CA LEU A 47 0.60 20.09 34.07
C LEU A 47 0.51 19.15 35.27
N ARG A 48 1.67 18.79 35.85
CA ARG A 48 1.76 17.87 36.99
C ARG A 48 1.11 16.52 36.68
N GLY A 49 1.42 15.97 35.50
CA GLY A 49 0.89 14.69 35.03
C GLY A 49 -0.61 14.69 34.66
N ARG A 50 -1.26 15.85 34.57
CA ARG A 50 -2.65 15.97 34.10
C ARG A 50 -2.71 16.72 32.79
N LEU A 51 -3.48 16.20 31.84
CA LEU A 51 -3.74 16.88 30.58
C LEU A 51 -4.73 18.03 30.79
N VAL A 52 -4.37 19.23 30.32
CA VAL A 52 -5.16 20.45 30.47
C VAL A 52 -5.26 21.17 29.13
N ALA A 53 -6.48 21.47 28.69
CA ALA A 53 -6.72 22.33 27.55
C ALA A 53 -6.36 23.78 27.91
N THR A 54 -5.60 24.46 27.05
CA THR A 54 -5.16 25.85 27.33
C THR A 54 -6.20 26.90 26.93
N GLY A 55 -7.30 26.48 26.28
CA GLY A 55 -8.35 27.38 25.79
C GLY A 55 -7.96 28.17 24.53
N SER A 56 -6.86 27.80 23.88
CA SER A 56 -6.41 28.37 22.60
C SER A 56 -6.11 27.27 21.58
N THR A 57 -5.97 27.62 20.31
CA THR A 57 -5.49 26.69 19.28
C THR A 57 -3.97 26.67 19.22
N ILE A 58 -3.42 25.62 18.61
CA ILE A 58 -1.98 25.50 18.33
C ILE A 58 -1.50 26.72 17.52
N GLY A 59 -2.23 27.08 16.46
CA GLY A 59 -1.89 28.21 15.57
C GLY A 59 -1.91 29.55 16.28
N HIS A 60 -2.88 29.79 17.17
CA HIS A 60 -2.94 31.02 17.95
C HIS A 60 -1.70 31.19 18.85
N ARG A 61 -1.28 30.10 19.51
CA ARG A 61 -0.07 30.12 20.36
C ARG A 61 1.20 30.28 19.54
N ALA A 62 1.32 29.55 18.43
CA ALA A 62 2.43 29.66 17.50
C ALA A 62 2.60 31.10 16.99
N ALA A 63 1.50 31.77 16.63
CA ALA A 63 1.50 33.17 16.18
C ALA A 63 1.96 34.15 17.27
N LEU A 64 1.72 33.83 18.55
CA LEU A 64 2.21 34.60 19.70
C LEU A 64 3.63 34.23 20.13
N GLY A 65 4.30 33.32 19.40
CA GLY A 65 5.64 32.82 19.75
C GLY A 65 5.67 32.05 21.06
N GLN A 66 4.54 31.49 21.48
CA GLN A 66 4.44 30.70 22.70
C GLN A 66 4.81 29.24 22.41
N PRO A 67 5.53 28.56 23.32
CA PRO A 67 5.82 27.14 23.18
C PRO A 67 4.54 26.30 23.06
N LEU A 68 4.61 25.25 22.22
CA LEU A 68 3.54 24.29 22.00
C LEU A 68 3.73 23.01 22.83
N SER A 69 4.95 22.69 23.22
CA SER A 69 5.23 21.63 24.19
C SER A 69 5.38 22.17 25.62
N GLY A 70 5.01 21.36 26.61
CA GLY A 70 5.31 21.58 28.02
C GLY A 70 6.68 21.04 28.41
N GLU A 71 7.14 21.34 29.63
CA GLU A 71 8.40 20.77 30.17
C GLU A 71 8.32 19.24 30.37
N GLU A 72 7.10 18.71 30.56
CA GLU A 72 6.81 17.28 30.73
C GLU A 72 6.50 16.58 29.39
N ASP A 73 6.43 17.33 28.28
CA ASP A 73 5.95 16.87 26.98
C ASP A 73 7.06 17.00 25.91
N GLY A 74 7.02 16.12 24.91
CA GLY A 74 7.96 16.11 23.79
C GLY A 74 8.95 14.94 23.82
N ARG A 75 9.35 14.48 22.63
CA ARG A 75 10.35 13.42 22.46
C ARG A 75 11.74 14.02 22.65
N ILE A 76 12.57 13.42 23.50
CA ILE A 76 13.94 13.88 23.75
C ILE A 76 14.75 13.88 22.45
N GLU A 77 14.46 12.90 21.58
CA GLU A 77 15.12 12.72 20.28
C GLU A 77 14.85 13.91 19.32
N LEU A 78 13.73 14.61 19.50
CA LEU A 78 13.42 15.79 18.70
C LEU A 78 14.22 17.02 19.15
N GLY A 79 14.67 17.10 20.40
CA GLY A 79 15.48 18.22 20.91
C GLY A 79 14.77 19.59 20.94
N ASP A 80 15.55 20.66 21.12
CA ASP A 80 15.03 22.01 21.35
C ASP A 80 14.39 22.62 20.10
N ALA A 81 13.07 22.76 20.12
CA ALA A 81 12.30 23.38 19.05
C ALA A 81 12.21 24.91 19.19
N ARG A 82 12.09 25.59 18.05
CA ARG A 82 11.75 27.03 18.04
C ARG A 82 10.23 27.16 18.28
N PRO A 83 9.77 28.03 19.21
CA PRO A 83 8.34 28.23 19.43
C PRO A 83 7.57 28.51 18.13
N GLY A 84 6.49 27.76 17.92
CA GLY A 84 5.63 27.83 16.74
C GLY A 84 6.20 27.19 15.46
N SER A 85 7.31 26.47 15.54
CA SER A 85 7.84 25.71 14.39
C SER A 85 7.14 24.36 14.21
N PHE A 86 7.34 23.73 13.05
CA PHE A 86 6.84 22.37 12.79
C PHE A 86 7.31 21.37 13.86
N GLN A 87 8.58 21.42 14.25
CA GLN A 87 9.14 20.56 15.31
C GLN A 87 8.52 20.84 16.70
N ASP A 88 8.18 22.09 17.01
CA ASP A 88 7.47 22.44 18.26
C ASP A 88 6.06 21.85 18.26
N ALA A 89 5.37 21.88 17.11
CA ALA A 89 4.08 21.24 16.94
C ALA A 89 4.16 19.71 17.08
N LEU A 90 5.22 19.07 16.57
CA LEU A 90 5.44 17.63 16.77
C LEU A 90 5.66 17.26 18.24
N ASN A 91 6.28 18.14 19.04
CA ASN A 91 6.46 17.93 20.48
C ASN A 91 5.21 18.21 21.32
N ALA A 92 4.17 18.82 20.74
CA ALA A 92 2.91 19.06 21.44
C ALA A 92 2.08 17.77 21.59
N VAL A 93 1.13 17.80 22.53
CA VAL A 93 0.18 16.70 22.76
C VAL A 93 -1.21 17.02 22.24
N ASP A 94 -1.95 15.99 21.84
CA ASP A 94 -3.36 16.10 21.47
C ASP A 94 -4.31 15.97 22.67
N ALA A 95 -5.61 15.89 22.39
CA ALA A 95 -6.66 15.79 23.42
C ALA A 95 -6.67 14.46 24.18
N ASP A 96 -6.06 13.42 23.62
CA ASP A 96 -5.88 12.12 24.27
C ASP A 96 -4.55 12.06 25.05
N GLY A 97 -3.73 13.11 24.92
CA GLY A 97 -2.42 13.22 25.52
C GLY A 97 -1.33 12.48 24.74
N THR A 98 -1.59 12.11 23.49
CA THR A 98 -0.61 11.51 22.57
C THR A 98 0.24 12.62 21.95
N VAL A 99 1.55 12.38 21.82
CA VAL A 99 2.46 13.33 21.19
C VAL A 99 2.24 13.31 19.67
N TRP A 100 2.16 14.48 19.05
CA TRP A 100 1.95 14.59 17.60
C TRP A 100 3.05 13.90 16.79
N ALA A 101 4.28 13.84 17.31
CA ALA A 101 5.38 13.07 16.73
C ALA A 101 5.06 11.57 16.58
N ASP A 102 4.43 10.94 17.57
CA ASP A 102 4.07 9.51 17.51
C ASP A 102 3.00 9.27 16.45
N ARG A 103 2.07 10.23 16.33
CA ARG A 103 1.04 10.19 15.30
C ARG A 103 1.63 10.44 13.91
N PHE A 104 2.54 11.38 13.78
CA PHE A 104 3.27 11.67 12.55
C PHE A 104 4.06 10.45 12.08
N ASP A 105 4.75 9.77 12.99
CA ASP A 105 5.48 8.55 12.67
C ASP A 105 4.54 7.49 12.07
N ARG A 106 3.49 7.13 12.80
CA ARG A 106 2.50 6.12 12.39
C ARG A 106 1.72 6.48 11.12
N GLU A 107 1.33 7.75 10.96
CA GLU A 107 0.45 8.17 9.85
C GLU A 107 1.23 8.57 8.59
N VAL A 108 2.53 8.89 8.70
CA VAL A 108 3.34 9.39 7.58
C VAL A 108 4.63 8.59 7.41
N ILE A 109 5.47 8.48 8.44
CA ILE A 109 6.81 7.88 8.30
C ILE A 109 6.72 6.38 8.06
N GLU A 110 5.99 5.62 8.89
CA GLU A 110 5.90 4.16 8.75
C GLU A 110 5.33 3.76 7.37
N PRO A 111 4.18 4.31 6.90
CA PRO A 111 3.62 3.91 5.62
C PRO A 111 4.51 4.31 4.43
N PHE A 112 5.12 5.51 4.49
CA PHE A 112 5.99 6.00 3.43
C PHE A 112 7.27 5.16 3.31
N VAL A 113 7.86 4.77 4.45
CA VAL A 113 9.04 3.92 4.47
C VAL A 113 8.72 2.52 3.99
N HIS A 114 7.58 1.93 4.40
CA HIS A 114 7.12 0.65 3.87
C HIS A 114 7.04 0.67 2.34
N GLU A 115 6.35 1.66 1.77
CA GLU A 115 6.23 1.82 0.31
C GLU A 115 7.61 2.04 -0.35
N THR A 116 8.52 2.75 0.32
CA THR A 116 9.89 2.96 -0.17
C THR A 116 10.67 1.64 -0.25
N CYS A 117 10.56 0.80 0.77
CA CYS A 117 11.17 -0.52 0.79
C CYS A 117 10.57 -1.46 -0.27
N VAL A 118 9.24 -1.44 -0.44
CA VAL A 118 8.56 -2.20 -1.50
C VAL A 118 9.05 -1.78 -2.88
N LEU A 119 9.14 -0.47 -3.15
CA LEU A 119 9.70 0.05 -4.41
C LEU A 119 11.17 -0.37 -4.62
N ALA A 120 11.96 -0.44 -3.54
CA ALA A 120 13.33 -0.94 -3.61
C ALA A 120 13.37 -2.42 -3.97
N ALA A 121 12.49 -3.26 -3.40
CA ALA A 121 12.32 -4.66 -3.75
C ALA A 121 11.87 -4.86 -5.21
N GLU A 122 10.85 -4.13 -5.64
CA GLU A 122 10.38 -4.15 -7.03
C GLU A 122 11.47 -3.76 -8.03
N ARG A 123 12.34 -2.81 -7.67
CA ARG A 123 13.52 -2.44 -8.46
C ARG A 123 14.61 -3.50 -8.41
N ALA A 124 14.84 -4.12 -7.26
CA ALA A 124 15.88 -5.13 -7.07
C ALA A 124 15.64 -6.37 -7.92
N ARG A 125 14.40 -6.85 -8.01
CA ARG A 125 14.00 -8.06 -8.77
C ARG A 125 14.57 -8.10 -10.19
N PRO A 126 14.34 -7.11 -11.07
CA PRO A 126 14.88 -7.12 -12.43
C PRO A 126 16.33 -6.64 -12.53
N THR A 127 16.82 -5.80 -11.62
CA THR A 127 18.16 -5.19 -11.75
C THR A 127 19.28 -5.98 -11.09
N ARG A 128 18.94 -6.81 -10.10
CA ARG A 128 19.88 -7.59 -9.28
C ARG A 128 19.32 -9.00 -9.00
N PRO A 129 18.91 -9.77 -10.03
CA PRO A 129 18.19 -11.03 -9.84
C PRO A 129 18.96 -12.07 -9.02
N GLY A 130 20.29 -12.15 -9.17
CA GLY A 130 21.13 -13.06 -8.40
C GLY A 130 21.14 -12.74 -6.89
N ARG A 131 21.39 -11.48 -6.54
CA ARG A 131 21.36 -11.03 -5.14
C ARG A 131 19.97 -11.08 -4.52
N TRP A 132 18.94 -10.87 -5.34
CA TRP A 132 17.56 -11.03 -4.90
C TRP A 132 17.25 -12.49 -4.57
N ALA A 133 17.66 -13.44 -5.41
CA ALA A 133 17.47 -14.87 -5.13
C ALA A 133 18.23 -15.32 -3.87
N GLU A 134 19.47 -14.85 -3.68
CA GLU A 134 20.24 -15.10 -2.45
C GLU A 134 19.50 -14.54 -1.22
N LEU A 135 18.99 -13.32 -1.30
CA LEU A 135 18.23 -12.71 -0.22
C LEU A 135 16.96 -13.50 0.13
N LEU A 136 16.22 -13.97 -0.88
CA LEU A 136 15.03 -14.79 -0.65
C LEU A 136 15.38 -16.12 0.03
N ASP A 137 16.46 -16.77 -0.38
CA ASP A 137 16.96 -18.00 0.27
C ASP A 137 17.34 -17.74 1.74
N GLU A 138 18.01 -16.62 2.02
CA GLU A 138 18.36 -16.20 3.39
C GLU A 138 17.12 -15.96 4.26
N LEU A 139 16.05 -15.42 3.69
CA LEU A 139 14.78 -15.18 4.37
C LEU A 139 13.85 -16.40 4.41
N GLY A 140 14.16 -17.45 3.64
CA GLY A 140 13.31 -18.64 3.50
C GLY A 140 12.05 -18.41 2.66
N GLU A 141 12.09 -17.43 1.75
CA GLU A 141 10.99 -17.05 0.86
C GLU A 141 11.08 -17.77 -0.50
N ASP A 142 9.94 -18.17 -1.06
CA ASP A 142 9.89 -18.85 -2.37
C ASP A 142 10.06 -17.84 -3.52
N PRO A 143 11.06 -17.98 -4.41
CA PRO A 143 11.26 -17.07 -5.54
C PRO A 143 10.09 -16.91 -6.50
N ASP A 144 9.24 -17.93 -6.64
CA ASP A 144 8.11 -17.90 -7.58
C ASP A 144 6.89 -17.17 -6.99
N ASP A 145 6.75 -17.14 -5.66
CA ASP A 145 5.59 -16.60 -4.94
C ASP A 145 5.92 -15.44 -3.98
N ALA A 146 7.19 -15.03 -3.84
CA ALA A 146 7.61 -13.98 -2.91
C ALA A 146 6.97 -12.61 -3.23
N ASP A 147 6.08 -12.16 -2.34
CA ASP A 147 5.54 -10.81 -2.34
C ASP A 147 6.58 -9.81 -1.80
N PRO A 148 6.87 -8.71 -2.52
CA PRO A 148 7.82 -7.70 -2.07
C PRO A 148 7.52 -7.12 -0.68
N GLY A 149 6.25 -6.98 -0.32
CA GLY A 149 5.82 -6.49 0.99
C GLY A 149 6.12 -7.49 2.11
N ASP A 150 5.91 -8.77 1.86
CA ASP A 150 6.23 -9.84 2.82
C ASP A 150 7.75 -9.97 3.02
N VAL A 151 8.52 -9.92 1.93
CA VAL A 151 9.99 -9.92 1.97
C VAL A 151 10.50 -8.73 2.81
N VAL A 152 9.98 -7.52 2.56
CA VAL A 152 10.37 -6.32 3.29
C VAL A 152 10.10 -6.45 4.79
N ARG A 153 8.96 -7.04 5.18
CA ARG A 153 8.63 -7.27 6.59
C ARG A 153 9.56 -8.32 7.22
N ALA A 154 9.89 -9.38 6.49
CA ALA A 154 10.77 -10.44 6.98
C ALA A 154 12.20 -9.94 7.25
N GLY A 155 12.72 -9.01 6.43
CA GLY A 155 14.07 -8.46 6.61
C GLY A 155 14.17 -7.22 7.49
N GLU A 156 13.07 -6.73 8.06
CA GLU A 156 13.03 -5.62 9.04
C GLU A 156 13.74 -4.31 8.60
N TRP A 157 13.93 -4.10 7.30
CA TRP A 157 14.69 -2.95 6.77
C TRP A 157 14.02 -1.59 6.99
N GLU A 158 12.75 -1.59 7.38
CA GLU A 158 11.99 -0.36 7.61
C GLU A 158 12.54 0.44 8.78
N GLU A 159 12.86 -0.21 9.91
CA GLU A 159 13.27 0.46 11.15
C GLU A 159 14.46 1.44 10.95
N PRO A 160 15.59 1.04 10.33
CA PRO A 160 16.68 1.99 10.08
C PRO A 160 16.30 3.10 9.09
N LEU A 161 15.39 2.84 8.14
CA LEU A 161 14.93 3.84 7.18
C LEU A 161 13.95 4.85 7.81
N ARG A 162 13.13 4.44 8.78
CA ARG A 162 12.24 5.34 9.54
C ARG A 162 13.01 6.45 10.22
N THR A 163 14.11 6.10 10.88
CA THR A 163 14.99 7.09 11.53
C THR A 163 15.60 8.06 10.50
N GLU A 164 16.04 7.58 9.34
CA GLU A 164 16.59 8.45 8.28
C GLU A 164 15.50 9.36 7.67
N ALA A 165 14.28 8.84 7.48
CA ALA A 165 13.15 9.61 6.98
C ALA A 165 12.73 10.72 7.96
N GLU A 166 12.61 10.42 9.25
CA GLU A 166 12.30 11.41 10.30
C GLU A 166 13.35 12.54 10.30
N HIS A 167 14.64 12.19 10.27
CA HIS A 167 15.72 13.18 10.20
C HIS A 167 15.67 14.03 8.90
N LEU A 168 15.33 13.44 7.76
CA LEU A 168 15.20 14.17 6.50
C LEU A 168 14.08 15.21 6.55
N VAL A 169 12.94 14.86 7.17
CA VAL A 169 11.82 15.77 7.39
C VAL A 169 12.22 16.88 8.35
N LEU A 170 12.77 16.55 9.51
CA LEU A 170 13.18 17.55 10.51
C LEU A 170 14.25 18.51 9.97
N ALA A 171 15.20 18.00 9.19
CA ALA A 171 16.23 18.83 8.57
C ALA A 171 15.65 19.84 7.58
N ALA A 172 14.53 19.52 6.93
CA ALA A 172 13.90 20.39 5.95
C ALA A 172 12.84 21.32 6.56
N LEU A 173 12.01 20.82 7.47
CA LEU A 173 10.81 21.50 7.97
C LEU A 173 10.89 21.88 9.44
N GLY A 174 11.74 21.22 10.25
CA GLY A 174 11.65 21.28 11.72
C GLY A 174 11.68 22.70 12.30
N ARG A 175 12.51 23.57 11.74
CA ARG A 175 12.65 24.97 12.18
C ARG A 175 11.73 25.96 11.44
N ALA A 176 11.04 25.52 10.40
CA ALA A 176 10.10 26.34 9.64
C ALA A 176 8.86 26.64 10.48
N PRO A 177 8.26 27.84 10.37
CA PRO A 177 6.99 28.16 11.02
C PRO A 177 5.88 27.19 10.59
N LEU A 178 5.08 26.68 11.53
CA LEU A 178 4.03 25.70 11.24
C LEU A 178 3.07 26.19 10.13
N LEU A 179 2.65 27.45 10.18
CA LEU A 179 1.73 28.04 9.20
C LEU A 179 2.31 28.05 7.76
N GLU A 180 3.62 28.22 7.61
CA GLU A 180 4.27 28.15 6.29
C GLU A 180 4.26 26.72 5.76
N VAL A 181 4.57 25.75 6.63
CA VAL A 181 4.56 24.31 6.30
C VAL A 181 3.15 23.84 5.89
N GLU A 182 2.12 24.26 6.63
CA GLU A 182 0.73 23.97 6.25
C GLU A 182 0.37 24.56 4.89
N SER A 183 0.79 25.79 4.61
CA SER A 183 0.47 26.47 3.35
C SER A 183 1.04 25.74 2.12
N GLU A 184 2.24 25.16 2.24
CA GLU A 184 2.87 24.32 1.20
C GLU A 184 2.14 22.97 1.04
N GLY A 185 1.52 22.46 2.11
CA GLY A 185 0.80 21.18 2.12
C GLY A 185 -0.64 21.23 1.57
N LEU A 186 -1.26 22.42 1.53
CA LEU A 186 -2.65 22.61 1.10
C LEU A 186 -2.99 21.94 -0.25
N PRO A 187 -2.16 22.04 -1.31
CA PRO A 187 -2.50 21.42 -2.59
C PRO A 187 -2.65 19.89 -2.49
N LEU A 188 -1.73 19.22 -1.81
CA LEU A 188 -1.74 17.75 -1.71
C LEU A 188 -2.83 17.26 -0.74
N SER A 189 -3.08 17.96 0.36
CA SER A 189 -4.16 17.60 1.29
C SER A 189 -5.55 17.67 0.64
N LEU A 190 -5.78 18.67 -0.22
CA LEU A 190 -7.01 18.78 -1.01
C LEU A 190 -7.17 17.65 -2.03
N VAL A 191 -6.09 17.26 -2.72
CA VAL A 191 -6.08 16.12 -3.64
C VAL A 191 -6.47 14.84 -2.91
N ARG A 192 -5.89 14.60 -1.73
CA ARG A 192 -6.21 13.42 -0.90
C ARG A 192 -7.64 13.43 -0.39
N ALA A 193 -8.15 14.58 0.03
CA ALA A 193 -9.53 14.71 0.45
C ALA A 193 -10.49 14.41 -0.71
N ALA A 194 -10.19 14.89 -1.92
CA ALA A 194 -10.95 14.59 -3.11
C ALA A 194 -10.89 13.09 -3.47
N GLU A 195 -9.71 12.48 -3.42
CA GLU A 195 -9.52 11.05 -3.67
C GLU A 195 -10.28 10.19 -2.65
N ALA A 196 -10.18 10.50 -1.35
CA ALA A 196 -10.91 9.79 -0.30
C ALA A 196 -12.43 9.91 -0.49
N THR A 197 -12.91 11.10 -0.87
CA THR A 197 -14.32 11.33 -1.21
C THR A 197 -14.74 10.50 -2.42
N ALA A 198 -13.94 10.48 -3.48
CA ALA A 198 -14.20 9.68 -4.68
C ALA A 198 -14.20 8.18 -4.38
N ARG A 199 -13.25 7.69 -3.57
CA ARG A 199 -13.18 6.30 -3.12
C ARG A 199 -14.37 5.91 -2.25
N ALA A 200 -14.81 6.78 -1.35
CA ALA A 200 -16.00 6.56 -0.53
C ALA A 200 -17.30 6.58 -1.36
N ALA A 201 -17.33 7.36 -2.45
CA ALA A 201 -18.47 7.42 -3.37
C ALA A 201 -18.49 6.26 -4.38
N ALA A 202 -17.37 5.55 -4.57
CA ALA A 202 -17.32 4.39 -5.45
C ALA A 202 -18.13 3.24 -4.83
N ALA A 203 -19.28 2.92 -5.44
CA ALA A 203 -20.00 1.70 -5.11
C ALA A 203 -19.09 0.50 -5.46
N PRO A 204 -18.95 -0.50 -4.56
CA PRO A 204 -18.22 -1.71 -4.90
C PRO A 204 -18.86 -2.32 -6.17
N PRO A 205 -18.04 -2.83 -7.11
CA PRO A 205 -18.59 -3.47 -8.31
C PRO A 205 -19.57 -4.56 -7.88
N PRO A 206 -20.76 -4.64 -8.51
CA PRO A 206 -21.71 -5.69 -8.18
C PRO A 206 -20.98 -7.04 -8.33
N ALA A 207 -21.04 -7.86 -7.28
CA ALA A 207 -20.55 -9.22 -7.35
C ALA A 207 -21.24 -9.90 -8.54
N PRO A 208 -20.51 -10.63 -9.41
CA PRO A 208 -21.17 -11.40 -10.45
C PRO A 208 -22.19 -12.33 -9.77
N GLU A 209 -23.46 -12.21 -10.15
CA GLU A 209 -24.50 -13.11 -9.68
C GLU A 209 -24.05 -14.53 -10.01
N ARG A 210 -23.80 -15.33 -8.96
CA ARG A 210 -23.60 -16.77 -9.13
C ARG A 210 -24.97 -17.33 -9.44
N ASP A 211 -25.18 -17.68 -10.70
CA ASP A 211 -26.33 -18.47 -11.09
C ASP A 211 -26.18 -19.86 -10.44
N GLU A 212 -26.82 -20.05 -9.28
CA GLU A 212 -26.70 -21.30 -8.50
C GLU A 212 -27.15 -22.52 -9.32
N ASP A 213 -28.04 -22.31 -10.30
CA ASP A 213 -28.54 -23.32 -11.22
C ASP A 213 -27.44 -23.82 -12.19
N LEU A 214 -26.41 -23.01 -12.50
CA LEU A 214 -25.30 -23.41 -13.39
C LEU A 214 -24.11 -24.05 -12.66
N SER A 215 -24.10 -24.10 -11.33
CA SER A 215 -22.92 -24.59 -10.58
C SER A 215 -22.60 -26.06 -10.85
N ALA A 216 -23.62 -26.91 -11.00
CA ALA A 216 -23.45 -28.33 -11.33
C ALA A 216 -23.02 -28.52 -12.80
N ALA A 217 -23.69 -27.82 -13.73
CA ALA A 217 -23.38 -27.85 -15.15
C ALA A 217 -21.95 -27.34 -15.44
N LEU A 218 -21.53 -26.27 -14.77
CA LEU A 218 -20.18 -25.71 -14.91
C LEU A 218 -19.10 -26.68 -14.39
N PHE A 219 -19.37 -27.39 -13.30
CA PHE A 219 -18.46 -28.42 -12.81
C PHE A 219 -18.24 -29.52 -13.86
N LEU A 220 -19.32 -30.03 -14.45
CA LEU A 220 -19.25 -31.03 -15.52
C LEU A 220 -18.57 -30.48 -16.78
N ALA A 221 -18.83 -29.21 -17.14
CA ALA A 221 -18.20 -28.56 -18.29
C ALA A 221 -16.68 -28.41 -18.13
N LEU A 222 -16.22 -28.04 -16.94
CA LEU A 222 -14.79 -27.92 -16.63
C LEU A 222 -14.11 -29.30 -16.54
N ALA A 223 -14.84 -30.35 -16.18
CA ALA A 223 -14.36 -31.73 -16.25
C ALA A 223 -14.21 -32.18 -17.72
N ALA A 224 -15.24 -31.97 -18.55
CA ALA A 224 -15.25 -32.28 -19.98
C ALA A 224 -14.04 -31.69 -20.71
N VAL A 225 -13.79 -30.40 -20.55
CA VAL A 225 -12.70 -29.69 -21.24
C VAL A 225 -11.33 -30.24 -20.86
N ARG A 226 -11.16 -30.61 -19.58
CA ARG A 226 -9.91 -31.15 -19.03
C ARG A 226 -9.65 -32.56 -19.54
N GLU A 227 -10.66 -33.42 -19.54
CA GLU A 227 -10.55 -34.81 -19.99
C GLU A 227 -10.39 -34.91 -21.52
N ALA A 228 -11.03 -34.02 -22.27
CA ALA A 228 -10.93 -33.95 -23.72
C ALA A 228 -9.55 -33.47 -24.22
N GLY A 229 -8.69 -32.96 -23.32
CA GLY A 229 -7.35 -32.48 -23.63
C GLY A 229 -7.34 -31.34 -24.66
N LEU A 230 -8.38 -30.52 -24.66
CA LEU A 230 -8.53 -29.45 -25.64
C LEU A 230 -7.54 -28.30 -25.34
N PRO A 231 -6.96 -27.68 -26.39
CA PRO A 231 -6.12 -26.50 -26.19
C PRO A 231 -6.94 -25.40 -25.52
N THR A 232 -6.30 -24.68 -24.59
CA THR A 232 -6.91 -23.54 -23.89
C THR A 232 -6.23 -22.25 -24.35
N PRO A 233 -6.95 -21.27 -24.94
CA PRO A 233 -8.40 -21.25 -25.19
C PRO A 233 -8.83 -22.17 -26.35
N VAL A 234 -10.02 -22.74 -26.26
CA VAL A 234 -10.54 -23.70 -27.27
C VAL A 234 -10.81 -22.97 -28.60
N PRO A 235 -10.15 -23.34 -29.71
CA PRO A 235 -10.33 -22.70 -31.01
C PRO A 235 -11.64 -23.12 -31.68
N PRO A 236 -12.17 -22.34 -32.65
CA PRO A 236 -13.42 -22.68 -33.34
C PRO A 236 -13.36 -24.01 -34.09
N ASP A 237 -12.18 -24.42 -34.56
CA ASP A 237 -11.97 -25.70 -35.24
C ASP A 237 -12.23 -26.92 -34.31
N ASP A 238 -12.07 -26.73 -33.00
CA ASP A 238 -12.35 -27.75 -31.98
C ASP A 238 -13.78 -27.65 -31.41
N ALA A 239 -14.64 -26.76 -31.92
CA ALA A 239 -16.00 -26.57 -31.39
C ALA A 239 -16.85 -27.84 -31.40
N GLY A 240 -16.70 -28.70 -32.42
CA GLY A 240 -17.39 -29.99 -32.47
C GLY A 240 -16.88 -30.99 -31.42
N ARG A 241 -15.57 -30.97 -31.14
CA ARG A 241 -14.96 -31.81 -30.09
C ARG A 241 -15.35 -31.33 -28.70
N LEU A 242 -15.42 -30.01 -28.51
CA LEU A 242 -15.93 -29.39 -27.29
C LEU A 242 -17.40 -29.79 -27.05
N LEU A 243 -18.26 -29.64 -28.06
CA LEU A 243 -19.67 -30.01 -27.94
C LEU A 243 -19.84 -31.51 -27.60
N ALA A 244 -19.13 -32.39 -28.30
CA ALA A 244 -19.16 -33.83 -28.00
C ALA A 244 -18.73 -34.12 -26.57
N ALA A 245 -17.64 -33.50 -26.08
CA ALA A 245 -17.16 -33.70 -24.72
C ALA A 245 -18.17 -33.21 -23.66
N LEU A 246 -18.88 -32.11 -23.91
CA LEU A 246 -19.91 -31.60 -23.00
C LEU A 246 -21.13 -32.52 -22.94
N LEU A 247 -21.59 -33.01 -24.09
CA LEU A 247 -22.72 -33.96 -24.15
C LEU A 247 -22.36 -35.33 -23.54
N GLU A 248 -21.11 -35.80 -23.72
CA GLU A 248 -20.62 -37.05 -23.11
C GLU A 248 -20.56 -36.99 -21.58
N GLN A 249 -20.31 -35.81 -21.00
CA GLN A 249 -20.39 -35.59 -19.54
C GLN A 249 -21.83 -35.41 -19.04
N GLY A 250 -22.82 -35.48 -19.94
CA GLY A 250 -24.24 -35.46 -19.60
C GLY A 250 -24.87 -34.08 -19.48
N LEU A 251 -24.27 -33.02 -20.05
CA LEU A 251 -24.92 -31.72 -20.12
C LEU A 251 -26.07 -31.73 -21.13
N GLU A 252 -27.20 -31.13 -20.74
CA GLU A 252 -28.32 -30.86 -21.64
C GLU A 252 -27.99 -29.69 -22.60
N PRO A 253 -28.58 -29.64 -23.82
CA PRO A 253 -28.34 -28.56 -24.80
C PRO A 253 -28.50 -27.12 -24.25
N GLU A 254 -29.48 -26.93 -23.37
CA GLU A 254 -29.77 -25.67 -22.70
C GLU A 254 -28.67 -25.31 -21.68
N GLU A 255 -28.18 -26.30 -20.94
CA GLU A 255 -27.07 -26.16 -19.99
C GLU A 255 -25.76 -25.86 -20.72
N VAL A 256 -25.50 -26.49 -21.87
CA VAL A 256 -24.33 -26.20 -22.71
C VAL A 256 -24.30 -24.72 -23.05
N THR A 257 -25.42 -24.15 -23.49
CA THR A 257 -25.50 -22.73 -23.85
C THR A 257 -25.18 -21.82 -22.65
N GLY A 258 -25.66 -22.20 -21.46
CA GLY A 258 -25.40 -21.48 -20.21
C GLY A 258 -23.93 -21.49 -19.78
N VAL A 259 -23.23 -22.61 -19.95
CA VAL A 259 -21.83 -22.75 -19.50
C VAL A 259 -20.79 -22.16 -20.46
N LEU A 260 -21.11 -21.96 -21.74
CA LEU A 260 -20.15 -21.47 -22.75
C LEU A 260 -19.50 -20.13 -22.36
N SER A 261 -20.25 -19.23 -21.70
CA SER A 261 -19.76 -17.93 -21.24
C SER A 261 -18.71 -18.04 -20.11
N HIS A 262 -18.64 -19.19 -19.45
CA HIS A 262 -17.74 -19.48 -18.33
C HIS A 262 -16.50 -20.29 -18.76
N LEU A 263 -16.46 -20.81 -19.99
CA LEU A 263 -15.34 -21.56 -20.53
C LEU A 263 -14.31 -20.63 -21.20
N ARG A 264 -13.03 -21.03 -21.17
CA ARG A 264 -11.96 -20.32 -21.86
C ARG A 264 -11.99 -20.65 -23.35
N LEU A 265 -12.77 -19.87 -24.10
CA LEU A 265 -12.99 -20.05 -25.53
C LEU A 265 -12.28 -18.97 -26.34
N ALA A 266 -11.77 -19.34 -27.52
CA ALA A 266 -11.31 -18.36 -28.50
C ALA A 266 -12.52 -17.63 -29.12
N PRO A 267 -12.33 -16.41 -29.67
CA PRO A 267 -13.41 -15.68 -30.34
C PRO A 267 -14.08 -16.52 -31.44
N GLY A 268 -15.41 -16.57 -31.43
CA GLY A 268 -16.22 -17.33 -32.40
C GLY A 268 -16.44 -18.81 -32.08
N THR A 269 -15.78 -19.38 -31.06
CA THR A 269 -16.00 -20.78 -30.67
C THR A 269 -17.38 -20.99 -30.06
N ALA A 270 -17.85 -20.06 -29.20
CA ALA A 270 -19.18 -20.14 -28.58
C ALA A 270 -20.30 -20.14 -29.64
N ASP A 271 -20.23 -19.21 -30.61
CA ASP A 271 -21.18 -19.13 -31.72
C ASP A 271 -21.17 -20.39 -32.59
N ARG A 272 -19.99 -20.99 -32.76
CA ARG A 272 -19.83 -22.24 -33.52
C ARG A 272 -20.46 -23.43 -32.80
N VAL A 273 -20.33 -23.52 -31.48
CA VAL A 273 -21.00 -24.55 -30.66
C VAL A 273 -22.52 -24.38 -30.69
N ALA A 274 -23.02 -23.14 -30.54
CA ALA A 274 -24.45 -22.85 -30.63
C ALA A 274 -25.01 -23.21 -32.03
N ALA A 275 -24.27 -22.92 -33.09
CA ALA A 275 -24.68 -23.31 -34.45
C ALA A 275 -24.72 -24.83 -34.65
N LEU A 276 -23.86 -25.60 -33.97
CA LEU A 276 -23.88 -27.07 -34.03
C LEU A 276 -25.06 -27.67 -33.24
N LEU A 277 -25.41 -27.08 -32.10
CA LEU A 277 -26.58 -27.48 -31.29
C LEU A 277 -27.92 -27.31 -32.02
N HIS A 278 -28.00 -26.38 -32.98
CA HIS A 278 -29.19 -26.11 -33.78
C HIS A 278 -29.17 -26.78 -35.17
N ALA A 279 -28.10 -27.51 -35.50
CA ALA A 279 -27.93 -28.20 -36.78
C ALA A 279 -28.35 -29.69 -36.73
N ASP A 280 -28.57 -30.22 -35.53
CA ASP A 280 -29.20 -31.52 -35.23
C ASP A 280 -30.66 -31.34 -34.76
#